data_AF-A0A0A0E9Q5-F1
#
_entry.id   AF-A0A0A0E9Q5-F1
#
_cell.length_a   1.000
_cell.length_b   1.000
_cell.length_c   1.000
_cell.angle_alpha   90.00
_cell.angle_beta   90.00
_cell.angle_gamma   90.00
#
_symmetry.space_group_name_H-M   'P 1'
#
loop_
_entity.id
_entity.type
_entity.pdbx_description
1 polymer ?
#
loop_
_entity_poly.entity_id
_entity_poly.type
_entity_poly.pdbx_seq_one_letter_code
_entity_poly.pdbx_strand_id
1 'polypeptide(L)' 'MMNWGYGYGPGMMFGPVLWLIVLGLIVAGIVWFVRRMDGQAPNGKASGALAELDMRLARGEIDAEDYAARKKLLTS' A
#
# COMPACT_ATOMS: atom_id res chain seq x y z
N MET A 1 -8.96 14.78 -49.19
CA MET A 1 -9.27 16.10 -48.60
C MET A 1 -9.78 15.86 -47.20
N MET A 2 -9.12 16.51 -46.24
CA MET A 2 -9.36 16.40 -44.81
C MET A 2 -10.79 16.81 -44.46
N ASN A 3 -11.50 15.95 -43.72
CA ASN A 3 -12.51 16.44 -42.78
C ASN A 3 -12.15 15.89 -41.39
N TRP A 4 -11.12 16.50 -40.82
CA TRP A 4 -10.82 16.43 -39.40
C TRP A 4 -11.97 17.12 -38.67
N GLY A 5 -13.04 16.36 -38.43
CA GLY A 5 -14.12 16.72 -37.50
C GLY A 5 -13.61 16.68 -36.06
N TYR A 6 -12.63 17.53 -35.75
CA TYR A 6 -12.32 17.90 -34.37
C TYR A 6 -13.53 18.69 -33.88
N GLY A 7 -14.46 17.97 -33.26
CA GLY A 7 -15.71 18.51 -32.76
C GLY A 7 -15.46 19.51 -31.63
N TYR A 8 -15.33 20.79 -31.97
CA TYR A 8 -15.33 21.94 -31.06
C TYR A 8 -16.73 22.12 -30.42
N GLY A 9 -17.15 21.14 -29.62
CA GLY A 9 -18.31 21.23 -28.75
C GLY A 9 -17.88 21.13 -27.29
N PRO A 10 -18.71 21.58 -26.32
CA PRO A 10 -18.40 21.50 -24.89
C PRO A 10 -17.99 20.08 -24.43
N GLY A 11 -18.34 19.02 -25.17
CA GLY A 11 -17.84 17.66 -24.93
C GLY A 11 -16.33 17.46 -25.03
N MET A 12 -15.58 18.32 -25.72
CA MET A 12 -14.11 18.19 -25.87
C MET A 12 -13.33 18.45 -24.59
N MET A 13 -13.82 19.32 -23.71
CA MET A 13 -13.17 19.61 -22.43
C MET A 13 -13.66 18.65 -21.33
N PHE A 14 -14.92 18.22 -21.41
CA PHE A 14 -15.50 17.26 -20.48
C PHE A 14 -14.93 15.84 -20.63
N GLY A 15 -14.54 15.43 -21.84
CA GLY A 15 -13.92 14.14 -22.11
C GLY A 15 -12.67 13.87 -21.24
N PRO A 16 -11.60 14.68 -21.35
CA PRO A 16 -10.38 14.47 -20.57
C PRO A 16 -10.59 14.67 -19.07
N VAL A 17 -11.46 15.60 -18.66
CA VAL A 17 -11.74 15.83 -17.23
C VAL A 17 -12.44 14.62 -16.58
N LEU A 18 -13.46 14.07 -17.23
CA LEU A 18 -14.12 12.85 -16.74
C LEU A 18 -13.16 11.67 -16.71
N TRP A 19 -12.26 11.56 -17.70
CA TRP A 19 -11.24 10.52 -17.73
C TRP A 19 -10.24 10.65 -16.58
N LEU A 20 -9.81 11.88 -16.26
CA LEU A 20 -8.96 12.16 -15.10
C LEU A 20 -9.65 11.83 -13.77
N ILE A 21 -10.94 12.10 -13.65
CA ILE A 21 -11.72 11.73 -12.46
C ILE A 21 -11.78 10.21 -12.31
N VAL A 22 -12.08 9.48 -13.41
CA VAL A 22 -12.12 8.01 -13.40
C VAL A 22 -10.76 7.43 -13.04
N LEU A 23 -9.67 7.92 -13.64
CA LEU A 23 -8.31 7.50 -13.32
C LEU A 23 -7.98 7.79 -11.84
N GLY A 24 -8.33 8.99 -11.36
CA GLY A 24 -8.14 9.37 -9.97
C GLY A 24 -8.90 8.47 -9.00
N LEU A 25 -10.15 8.10 -9.33
CA LEU A 25 -10.95 7.15 -8.55
C LEU A 25 -10.38 5.75 -8.54
N ILE A 26 -9.82 5.27 -9.67
CA ILE A 26 -9.13 3.98 -9.73
C ILE A 26 -7.91 3.99 -8.80
N VAL A 27 -7.07 5.02 -8.89
CA VAL A 27 -5.88 5.16 -8.03
C VAL A 27 -6.29 5.28 -6.56
N ALA A 28 -7.27 6.12 -6.24
CA ALA A 28 -7.79 6.28 -4.89
C ALA A 28 -8.39 4.97 -4.35
N GLY A 29 -9.10 4.21 -5.17
CA GLY A 29 -9.64 2.90 -4.84
C GLY A 29 -8.55 1.88 -4.54
N ILE A 30 -7.51 1.80 -5.37
CA ILE A 30 -6.35 0.93 -5.14
C ILE A 30 -5.61 1.35 -3.87
N VAL A 31 -5.31 2.64 -3.70
CA VAL A 31 -4.63 3.16 -2.51
C VAL A 31 -5.45 2.89 -1.25
N TRP A 32 -6.76 3.10 -1.29
CA TRP A 32 -7.65 2.80 -0.16
C TRP A 32 -7.71 1.30 0.14
N PHE A 33 -7.77 0.47 -0.89
CA PHE A 33 -7.79 -1.00 -0.77
C PHE A 33 -6.49 -1.53 -0.18
N VAL A 34 -5.34 -1.10 -0.71
CA VAL A 34 -4.01 -1.43 -0.18
C VAL A 34 -3.86 -0.90 1.25
N ARG A 35 -4.25 0.35 1.53
CA ARG A 35 -4.21 0.91 2.89
C ARG A 35 -5.15 0.23 3.86
N ARG A 36 -6.21 -0.45 3.39
CA ARG A 36 -7.09 -1.25 4.23
C ARG A 36 -6.53 -2.64 4.48
N MET A 37 -5.82 -3.21 3.50
CA MET A 37 -5.04 -4.45 3.67
C MET A 37 -3.83 -4.25 4.59
N ASP A 38 -3.08 -3.16 4.41
CA ASP A 38 -1.98 -2.76 5.32
C ASP A 38 -2.49 -2.17 6.63
N GLY A 39 -3.67 -1.54 6.64
CA GLY A 39 -4.30 -0.94 7.81
C GLY A 39 -4.82 -1.94 8.84
N GLN A 40 -4.78 -3.25 8.53
CA GLN A 40 -5.00 -4.32 9.50
C GLN A 40 -3.73 -4.71 10.27
N ALA A 41 -2.62 -3.98 10.09
CA ALA A 41 -1.53 -3.99 11.04
C ALA A 41 -1.55 -2.71 11.89
N PRO A 42 -2.27 -2.69 13.04
CA PRO A 42 -1.94 -1.78 14.13
C PRO A 42 -0.51 -2.01 14.68
N ASN A 43 0.22 -2.99 14.13
CA ASN A 43 1.52 -3.48 14.54
C ASN A 43 2.68 -3.16 13.58
N GLY A 44 2.58 -2.16 12.69
CA GLY A 44 3.66 -1.83 11.73
C GLY A 44 5.06 -1.65 12.35
N LYS A 45 5.16 -1.35 13.64
CA LYS A 45 6.42 -1.29 14.40
C LYS A 45 6.83 -2.63 15.02
N ALA A 46 5.87 -3.43 15.48
CA ALA A 46 6.11 -4.77 16.03
C ALA A 46 6.43 -5.79 14.92
N SER A 47 5.80 -5.70 13.74
CA SER A 47 6.08 -6.60 12.60
C SER A 47 7.51 -6.39 12.07
N GLY A 48 7.99 -5.16 12.00
CA GLY A 48 9.38 -4.87 11.63
C GLY A 48 10.37 -5.35 12.70
N ALA A 49 10.07 -5.12 13.98
CA ALA A 49 10.91 -5.58 15.09
C ALA A 49 10.98 -7.12 15.20
N LEU A 50 9.87 -7.82 14.93
CA LEU A 50 9.83 -9.29 14.89
C LEU A 50 10.61 -9.85 13.70
N ALA A 51 10.49 -9.24 12.51
CA ALA A 51 11.25 -9.65 11.33
C ALA A 51 12.78 -9.50 11.54
N GLU A 52 13.20 -8.42 12.20
CA GLU A 52 14.60 -8.22 12.61
C GLU A 52 15.06 -9.27 13.64
N LEU A 53 14.19 -9.63 14.59
CA LEU A 53 14.47 -10.67 15.58
C LEU A 53 14.64 -12.06 14.94
N ASP A 54 13.75 -12.42 14.00
CA ASP A 54 13.82 -13.68 13.25
C ASP A 54 15.14 -13.79 12.46
N MET A 55 15.58 -12.68 11.87
CA MET A 55 16.84 -12.64 11.11
C MET A 55 18.07 -12.88 12.01
N ARG A 56 18.04 -12.39 13.26
CA ARG A 56 19.11 -12.59 14.25
C ARG A 56 19.13 -14.00 14.84
N LEU A 57 17.95 -14.58 15.08
CA LEU A 57 17.82 -15.99 15.47
C LEU A 57 18.36 -16.91 14.36
N ALA A 58 18.02 -16.64 13.10
CA ALA A 58 18.52 -17.41 11.96
C ALA A 58 20.04 -17.30 11.78
N ARG A 59 20.64 -16.17 12.17
CA ARG A 59 22.10 -15.99 12.23
C ARG A 59 22.76 -16.66 13.45
N GLY A 60 21.97 -17.12 14.41
CA GLY A 60 22.47 -17.65 15.69
C GLY A 60 23.03 -16.59 16.63
N GLU A 61 22.74 -15.30 16.39
CA GLU A 61 23.17 -14.19 17.26
C GLU A 61 22.34 -14.09 18.54
N ILE A 62 21.16 -14.71 18.56
CA ILE A 62 20.21 -14.74 19.67
C ILE A 62 19.77 -16.19 19.91
N ASP A 63 19.62 -16.56 21.18
CA ASP A 63 19.11 -17.87 21.57
C ASP A 63 17.57 -17.93 21.50
N ALA A 64 17.02 -19.13 21.33
CA ALA A 64 15.58 -19.37 21.20
C ALA A 64 14.78 -18.88 22.42
N GLU A 65 15.39 -18.94 23.60
CA GLU A 65 14.80 -18.51 24.87
C GLU A 65 14.67 -16.98 24.95
N ASP A 66 15.72 -16.26 24.55
CA ASP A 66 15.72 -14.80 24.45
C ASP A 66 14.75 -14.29 23.36
N TYR A 67 14.68 -15.01 22.25
CA TYR A 67 13.71 -14.74 21.20
C TYR A 67 12.27 -14.85 21.70
N ALA A 68 11.94 -15.93 22.43
CA ALA A 68 10.60 -16.16 22.96
C ALA A 68 10.18 -15.09 23.98
N ALA A 69 11.09 -14.67 24.86
CA ALA A 69 10.84 -13.61 25.83
C ALA A 69 10.54 -12.27 25.15
N ARG A 70 11.34 -11.87 24.17
CA ARG A 70 11.18 -10.61 23.43
C ARG A 70 9.97 -10.61 22.51
N LYS A 71 9.68 -11.74 21.85
CA LYS A 71 8.48 -11.92 21.04
C LYS A 71 7.21 -11.74 21.87
N LYS A 72 7.19 -12.27 23.09
CA LYS A 72 6.07 -12.11 24.03
C LYS A 72 5.87 -10.65 24.44
N LEU A 73 6.96 -9.90 24.65
CA LEU A 73 6.90 -8.47 24.96
C LEU A 73 6.44 -7.61 23.78
N LEU A 74 6.75 -8.00 22.55
CA LEU A 74 6.38 -7.27 21.33
C LEU A 74 4.96 -7.60 20.82
N THR A 75 4.39 -8.71 21.29
CA THR A 75 3.03 -9.18 20.92
C THR A 75 2.00 -8.90 22.03
N SER A 76 2.46 -8.55 23.24
CA SER A 76 1.64 -8.10 24.37
C SER A 76 1.27 -6.63 24.24
#